data_AF-A0A7S2EZV5-F1
#
_entry.id   AF-A0A7S2EZV5-F1
#
_cell.length_a   1.000
_cell.length_b   1.000
_cell.length_c   1.000
_cell.angle_alpha   90.00
_cell.angle_beta   90.00
_cell.angle_gamma   90.00
#
_symmetry.space_group_name_H-M   'P 1'
#
loop_
_entity.id
_entity.type
_entity.pdbx_description
1 polymer ?
#
loop_
_entity_poly.entity_id
_entity_poly.type
_entity_poly.pdbx_seq_one_letter_code
_entity_poly.pdbx_strand_id
1 'polypeptide(L)'
;VGDYWLPWHIDSNFVTVLHKEMYAYESDASFAPEPEGAGLLMMNEVGDVAKLETEEDVMLLQMGAFAQIYGGGYISACRHAVQSPRPPGIARFNYCNFWYVPWSTVCDT
;
A
#
# COMPACT_ATOMS: atom_id res chain seq x y z
N VAL A 1 -3.46 4.92 -19.18
CA VAL A 1 -4.40 4.56 -18.11
C VAL A 1 -4.15 3.09 -17.83
N GLY A 2 -3.49 2.77 -16.70
CA GLY A 2 -3.09 1.39 -16.41
C GLY A 2 -4.19 0.64 -15.64
N ASP A 3 -4.21 -0.69 -15.77
CA ASP A 3 -5.11 -1.58 -15.02
C ASP A 3 -4.64 -1.71 -13.57
N TYR A 4 -4.92 -0.68 -12.77
CA TYR A 4 -4.69 -0.67 -11.33
C TYR A 4 -5.97 -1.03 -10.58
N TRP A 5 -5.83 -1.82 -9.51
CA TRP A 5 -6.90 -1.98 -8.52
C TRP A 5 -7.02 -0.72 -7.67
N LEU A 6 -5.88 -0.19 -7.23
CA LEU A 6 -5.77 1.10 -6.57
C LEU A 6 -4.73 1.94 -7.32
N PRO A 7 -5.12 3.06 -7.94
CA PRO A 7 -4.20 3.89 -8.72
C PRO A 7 -3.07 4.51 -7.88
N TRP A 8 -2.08 5.10 -8.56
CA TRP A 8 -0.98 5.82 -7.92
C TRP A 8 -1.46 6.92 -6.97
N HIS A 9 -1.04 6.83 -5.72
CA HIS A 9 -1.37 7.80 -4.67
C HIS A 9 -0.28 7.82 -3.58
N ILE A 10 -0.44 8.71 -2.62
CA ILE A 10 0.22 8.66 -1.31
C ILE A 10 -0.87 8.64 -0.26
N ASP A 11 -0.56 8.06 0.89
CA ASP A 11 -1.44 8.08 2.05
C ASP A 11 -1.43 9.46 2.72
N SER A 12 -2.56 9.92 3.25
CA SER A 12 -2.68 11.27 3.82
C SER A 12 -2.35 11.35 5.32
N ASN A 13 -2.44 10.23 6.02
CA ASN A 13 -2.25 10.06 7.46
C ASN A 13 -0.77 10.14 7.88
N PHE A 14 -0.47 9.80 9.14
CA PHE A 14 0.90 9.79 9.66
C PHE A 14 1.60 8.46 9.36
N VAL A 15 1.02 7.35 9.81
CA VAL A 15 1.55 5.99 9.59
C VAL A 15 0.44 5.11 9.04
N THR A 16 0.73 4.37 7.99
CA THR A 16 -0.14 3.30 7.50
C THR A 16 0.50 1.97 7.82
N VAL A 17 -0.31 1.07 8.34
CA VAL A 17 0.06 -0.32 8.61
C VAL A 17 -0.76 -1.22 7.70
N LEU A 18 -0.10 -2.10 6.96
CA LEU A 18 -0.76 -3.02 6.06
C LEU A 18 -0.07 -4.39 6.05
N HIS A 19 -0.79 -5.44 5.70
CA HIS A 19 -0.16 -6.71 5.34
C HIS A 19 0.00 -6.82 3.82
N LYS A 20 0.76 -7.82 3.35
CA LYS A 20 0.84 -8.18 1.93
C LYS A 20 -0.55 -8.56 1.38
N GLU A 21 -0.82 -8.34 0.10
CA GLU A 21 -2.07 -8.82 -0.51
C GLU A 21 -2.32 -10.31 -0.26
N MET A 22 -3.58 -10.65 0.01
CA MET A 22 -4.03 -12.02 0.14
C MET A 22 -5.09 -12.31 -0.92
N TYR A 23 -5.11 -13.56 -1.37
CA TYR A 23 -6.00 -14.03 -2.43
C TYR A 23 -6.73 -15.29 -1.98
N ALA A 24 -7.97 -15.45 -2.44
CA ALA A 24 -8.75 -16.66 -2.19
C ALA A 24 -9.58 -17.04 -3.40
N TYR A 25 -9.84 -18.33 -3.56
CA TYR A 25 -10.80 -18.83 -4.53
C TYR A 25 -12.22 -18.43 -4.11
N GLU A 26 -12.97 -17.78 -5.00
CA GLU A 26 -14.34 -17.34 -4.73
C GLU A 26 -15.30 -18.51 -4.45
N SER A 27 -14.98 -19.71 -4.95
CA SER A 27 -15.81 -20.91 -4.81
C SER A 27 -15.92 -21.43 -3.38
N ASP A 28 -14.84 -21.32 -2.61
CA ASP A 28 -14.74 -21.98 -1.30
C ASP A 28 -13.97 -21.17 -0.24
N ALA A 29 -13.49 -19.97 -0.59
CA ALA A 29 -12.70 -19.08 0.25
C ALA A 29 -11.34 -19.66 0.72
N SER A 30 -10.85 -20.74 0.10
CA SER A 30 -9.50 -21.25 0.36
C SER A 30 -8.43 -20.31 -0.22
N PHE A 31 -7.23 -20.31 0.36
CA PHE A 31 -6.14 -19.46 -0.11
C PHE A 31 -5.75 -19.78 -1.56
N ALA A 32 -5.62 -18.73 -2.35
CA ALA A 32 -5.14 -18.79 -3.72
C ALA A 32 -3.73 -18.17 -3.81
N PRO A 33 -2.88 -18.63 -4.75
CA PRO A 33 -1.61 -17.96 -5.02
C PRO A 33 -1.86 -16.55 -5.59
N GLU A 34 -0.88 -15.66 -5.39
CA GLU A 34 -0.89 -14.34 -6.02
C GLU A 34 -0.95 -14.47 -7.56
N PRO A 35 -1.93 -13.84 -8.24
CA PRO A 35 -1.99 -13.85 -9.69
C PRO A 35 -0.78 -13.19 -10.35
N GLU A 36 -0.34 -13.73 -11.49
CA GLU A 36 0.76 -13.16 -12.28
C GLU A 36 0.50 -11.69 -12.63
N GLY A 37 1.43 -10.80 -12.30
CA GLY A 37 1.28 -9.36 -12.53
C GLY A 37 0.41 -8.63 -11.51
N ALA A 38 0.01 -9.27 -10.41
CA ALA A 38 -0.56 -8.60 -9.25
C ALA A 38 0.53 -8.11 -8.27
N GLY A 39 0.15 -7.18 -7.39
CA GLY A 39 0.94 -6.81 -6.21
C GLY A 39 1.03 -5.29 -5.98
N LEU A 40 1.64 -4.94 -4.85
CA LEU A 40 1.94 -3.56 -4.47
C LEU A 40 3.16 -3.04 -5.22
N LEU A 41 3.00 -1.90 -5.89
CA LEU A 41 4.05 -1.16 -6.58
C LEU A 41 4.41 0.09 -5.79
N MET A 42 5.70 0.36 -5.68
CA MET A 42 6.29 1.50 -5.01
C MET A 42 7.11 2.31 -6.03
N MET A 43 7.07 3.63 -5.94
CA MET A 43 7.79 4.54 -6.83
C MET A 43 8.77 5.40 -6.02
N ASN A 44 10.04 5.43 -6.46
CA ASN A 44 11.06 6.29 -5.86
C ASN A 44 10.93 7.75 -6.36
N GLU A 45 11.78 8.63 -5.86
CA GLU A 45 11.74 10.08 -6.17
C GLU A 45 12.05 10.43 -7.64
N VAL A 46 12.79 9.58 -8.35
CA VAL A 46 13.13 9.76 -9.77
C VAL A 46 12.13 9.08 -10.72
N GLY A 47 11.12 8.40 -10.16
CA GLY A 47 10.05 7.76 -10.92
C GLY A 47 10.28 6.29 -11.26
N ASP A 48 11.36 5.67 -10.74
CA ASP A 48 11.54 4.22 -10.91
C ASP A 48 10.50 3.48 -10.07
N VAL A 49 9.96 2.42 -10.65
CA VAL A 49 8.91 1.59 -10.05
C VAL A 49 9.49 0.23 -9.68
N ALA A 50 9.25 -0.20 -8.45
CA ALA A 50 9.55 -1.54 -7.97
C ALA A 50 8.27 -2.20 -7.42
N LYS A 51 8.14 -3.51 -7.66
CA LYS A 51 7.15 -4.33 -6.96
C LYS A 51 7.70 -4.67 -5.57
N LEU A 52 6.85 -4.63 -4.55
CA LEU A 52 7.22 -5.05 -3.21
C LEU A 52 7.40 -6.57 -3.18
N GLU A 53 8.59 -7.00 -2.80
CA GLU A 53 8.91 -8.39 -2.50
C GLU A 53 9.16 -8.54 -1.00
N THR A 54 8.37 -9.40 -0.36
CA THR A 54 8.39 -9.56 1.11
C THR A 54 7.85 -10.93 1.52
N GLU A 55 8.15 -11.34 2.76
CA GLU A 55 7.65 -12.58 3.35
C GLU A 55 6.14 -12.51 3.65
N GLU A 56 5.45 -13.64 3.76
CA GLU A 56 3.98 -13.67 3.91
C GLU A 56 3.50 -13.16 5.28
N ASP A 57 4.28 -13.36 6.35
CA ASP A 57 3.89 -13.06 7.73
C ASP A 57 4.58 -11.79 8.25
N VAL A 58 4.44 -10.71 7.50
CA VAL A 58 5.03 -9.41 7.84
C VAL A 58 3.98 -8.31 7.84
N MET A 59 4.22 -7.36 8.73
CA MET A 59 3.48 -6.12 8.80
C MET A 59 4.32 -5.02 8.15
N LEU A 60 3.79 -4.46 7.07
CA LEU A 60 4.40 -3.37 6.36
C LEU A 60 3.98 -2.05 7.01
N LEU A 61 4.93 -1.14 7.13
CA LEU A 61 4.72 0.20 7.63
C LEU A 61 5.15 1.19 6.55
N GLN A 62 4.29 2.13 6.21
CA GLN A 62 4.63 3.27 5.37
C GLN A 62 4.28 4.59 6.04
N MET A 63 5.07 5.61 5.75
CA MET A 63 4.80 6.97 6.20
C MET A 63 3.84 7.64 5.22
N GLY A 64 2.83 8.33 5.75
CA GLY A 64 1.92 9.15 4.95
C GLY A 64 2.39 10.60 4.83
N ALA A 65 1.65 11.38 4.06
CA ALA A 65 1.94 12.77 3.74
C ALA A 65 2.06 13.65 4.99
N PHE A 66 1.25 13.41 6.01
CA PHE A 66 1.33 14.18 7.25
C PHE A 66 2.64 13.94 8.00
N ALA A 67 3.17 12.70 7.97
CA ALA A 67 4.48 12.43 8.56
C ALA A 67 5.62 13.10 7.80
N GLN A 68 5.55 13.15 6.47
CA GLN A 68 6.51 13.92 5.67
C GLN A 68 6.50 15.41 6.04
N ILE A 69 5.32 16.02 6.19
CA ILE A 69 5.19 17.43 6.61
C ILE A 69 5.74 17.61 8.03
N TYR A 70 5.31 16.77 8.97
CA TYR A 70 5.72 16.84 10.37
C TYR A 70 7.23 16.64 10.55
N GLY A 71 7.82 15.74 9.78
CA GLY A 71 9.26 15.48 9.77
C GLY A 71 10.06 16.48 8.94
N GLY A 72 9.50 17.62 8.53
CA GLY A 72 10.21 18.65 7.75
C GLY A 72 10.79 18.15 6.42
N GLY A 73 10.26 17.05 5.87
CA GLY A 73 10.75 16.41 4.65
C GLY A 73 11.89 15.40 4.84
N TYR A 74 12.37 15.13 6.06
CA TYR A 74 13.41 14.11 6.31
C TYR A 74 12.91 12.67 6.04
N ILE A 75 11.60 12.47 6.09
CA ILE A 75 10.92 11.24 5.69
C ILE A 75 10.00 11.55 4.52
N SER A 76 9.90 10.64 3.56
CA SER A 76 9.06 10.80 2.38
C SER A 76 7.87 9.85 2.43
N ALA A 77 6.69 10.37 2.12
CA ALA A 77 5.54 9.54 1.79
C ALA A 77 5.80 8.88 0.43
N CYS A 78 5.84 7.54 0.41
CA CYS A 78 6.15 6.81 -0.82
C CYS A 78 4.90 6.72 -1.70
N ARG A 79 5.05 7.08 -2.97
CA ARG A 79 3.98 6.93 -3.96
C ARG A 79 3.84 5.45 -4.30
N HIS A 80 2.61 4.94 -4.23
CA HIS A 80 2.34 3.53 -4.44
C HIS A 80 1.02 3.29 -5.18
N ALA A 81 0.90 2.11 -5.78
CA ALA A 81 -0.27 1.65 -6.51
C ALA A 81 -0.41 0.13 -6.35
N VAL A 82 -1.61 -0.41 -6.53
CA VAL A 82 -1.82 -1.86 -6.55
C VAL A 82 -2.18 -2.28 -7.96
N GLN A 83 -1.34 -3.13 -8.55
CA GLN A 83 -1.64 -3.78 -9.82
C GLN A 83 -2.52 -5.01 -9.56
N SER A 84 -3.57 -5.20 -10.36
CA SER A 84 -4.37 -6.43 -10.26
C SER A 84 -4.97 -6.82 -11.61
N PRO A 85 -4.59 -7.97 -12.18
CA PRO A 85 -5.12 -8.49 -13.43
C PRO A 85 -6.57 -9.02 -13.33
N ARG A 86 -7.19 -8.99 -12.14
CA ARG A 86 -8.57 -9.44 -11.86
C ARG A 86 -8.96 -10.76 -12.55
N PRO A 87 -8.21 -11.85 -12.33
CA PRO A 87 -8.56 -13.14 -12.95
C PRO A 87 -9.92 -13.64 -12.43
N PRO A 88 -10.75 -14.27 -13.27
CA PRO A 88 -12.05 -14.78 -12.84
C PRO A 88 -11.95 -15.79 -11.69
N GLY A 89 -12.84 -15.68 -10.70
CA GLY A 89 -12.94 -16.63 -9.59
C GLY A 89 -11.90 -16.45 -8.48
N ILE A 90 -11.13 -15.36 -8.49
CA ILE A 90 -10.15 -15.02 -7.43
C ILE A 90 -10.55 -13.71 -6.76
N ALA A 91 -10.83 -13.78 -5.46
CA ALA A 91 -11.00 -12.62 -4.60
C ALA A 91 -9.65 -12.10 -4.10
N ARG A 92 -9.55 -10.77 -3.95
CA ARG A 92 -8.42 -10.09 -3.28
C ARG A 92 -8.90 -9.44 -2.00
N PHE A 93 -8.14 -9.58 -0.93
CA PHE A 93 -8.37 -8.89 0.34
C PHE A 93 -7.07 -8.39 0.94
N ASN A 94 -7.18 -7.31 1.70
CA ASN A 94 -6.06 -6.67 2.36
C ASN A 94 -6.56 -5.98 3.63
N TYR A 95 -5.78 -6.04 4.70
CA TYR A 95 -5.91 -5.16 5.85
C TYR A 95 -5.00 -3.97 5.65
N CYS A 96 -5.59 -2.80 5.77
CA CYS A 96 -4.89 -1.54 5.80
C CYS A 96 -5.49 -0.69 6.92
N ASN A 97 -4.64 -0.13 7.78
CA ASN A 97 -5.04 0.73 8.87
C ASN A 97 -4.26 2.04 8.85
N PHE A 98 -5.01 3.13 8.86
CA PHE A 98 -4.48 4.48 8.69
C PHE A 98 -4.47 5.19 10.04
N TRP A 99 -3.28 5.45 10.58
CA TRP A 99 -3.11 6.11 11.86
C TRP A 99 -2.89 7.60 11.66
N TYR A 100 -3.85 8.37 12.15
CA TYR A 100 -3.80 9.82 12.20
C TYR A 100 -3.30 10.28 13.57
N VAL A 101 -2.62 11.42 13.58
CA VAL A 101 -2.30 12.12 14.82
C VAL A 101 -3.57 12.73 15.44
N PRO A 102 -3.54 13.14 16.72
CA PRO A 102 -4.61 13.97 17.29
C PRO A 102 -4.87 15.20 16.42
N TRP A 103 -6.14 15.58 16.26
CA TRP A 103 -6.53 16.72 15.40
C TRP A 103 -5.92 18.07 15.80
N SER A 104 -5.49 18.22 17.05
CA SER A 104 -4.85 19.43 17.56
C SER A 104 -3.33 19.44 17.38
N THR A 105 -2.75 18.47 16.67
CA THR A 105 -1.31 18.42 16.43
C THR A 105 -0.89 19.58 15.53
N VAL A 106 0.07 20.36 16.00
CA VAL A 106 0.67 21.47 15.26
C VAL A 106 2.02 21.01 14.69
N CYS A 107 2.28 21.36 13.43
CA CYS A 107 3.60 21.18 12.81
C CYS A 107 4.42 22.44 13.07
N ASP A 108 5.09 22.49 14.22
CA ASP A 108 6.01 23.57 14.56
C ASP A 108 7.41 23.29 13.97
N THR A 109 8.02 24.32 13.41
CA THR A 109 9.36 24.29 12.79
C THR A 109 10.48 24.39 13.82
#